data_AF-A0A7S2Q9S2-F1
#
_entry.id   AF-A0A7S2Q9S2-F1
#
_cell.length_a   1.000
_cell.length_b   1.000
_cell.length_c   1.000
_cell.angle_alpha   90.00
_cell.angle_beta   90.00
_cell.angle_gamma   90.00
#
_symmetry.space_group_name_H-M   'P 1'
#
loop_
_entity.id
_entity.type
_entity.pdbx_description
1 polymer ?
#
loop_
_entity_poly.entity_id
_entity_poly.type
_entity_poly.pdbx_seq_one_letter_code
_entity_poly.pdbx_strand_id
1 'polypeptide(L)'
;GAVEIKFPVHGWVSGGALERPAGGAPDGTHGGISGLLERMFHARRQYTGCSPMGMSAISTMKLSDTLIMYDEMFGTLQKIGCGDCQVTHGAFLVSQQPRRWWPPGYEDWAHHSFLLFDDGSIADITADQFDDALPQLWWPADADRYALNDAKADMADTLRERVGVERWTE
;
A
#
# COMPACT_ATOMS: atom_id res chain seq x y z
N GLY A 1 31.20 -10.63 -22.78
CA GLY A 1 30.69 -11.44 -21.66
C GLY A 1 29.82 -10.56 -20.81
N ALA A 2 28.52 -10.82 -20.79
CA ALA A 2 27.58 -10.05 -19.97
C ALA A 2 27.52 -10.69 -18.58
N VAL A 3 27.71 -9.87 -17.54
CA VAL A 3 27.62 -10.29 -16.14
C VAL A 3 26.15 -10.27 -15.74
N GLU A 4 25.59 -11.45 -15.49
CA GLU A 4 24.24 -11.64 -14.96
C GLU A 4 24.30 -11.39 -13.44
N ILE A 5 23.68 -10.30 -12.98
CA ILE A 5 23.55 -10.01 -11.55
C ILE A 5 22.22 -10.60 -11.07
N LYS A 6 22.29 -11.70 -10.31
CA LYS A 6 21.14 -12.29 -9.62
C LYS A 6 21.09 -11.78 -8.17
N PHE A 7 20.01 -11.08 -7.82
CA PHE A 7 19.69 -10.76 -6.43
C PHE A 7 18.85 -11.89 -5.84
N PRO A 8 19.19 -12.44 -4.66
CA PRO A 8 18.35 -13.41 -3.98
C PRO A 8 17.27 -12.68 -3.19
N VAL A 9 16.05 -12.62 -3.72
CA VAL A 9 14.86 -12.29 -2.92
C VAL A 9 13.99 -13.53 -2.85
N HIS A 10 13.90 -14.13 -1.67
CA HIS A 10 12.95 -15.19 -1.38
C HIS A 10 11.53 -14.61 -1.49
N GLY A 11 10.69 -15.18 -2.37
CA GLY A 11 9.29 -14.79 -2.56
C GLY A 11 8.85 -14.61 -4.02
N TRP A 12 9.74 -14.77 -5.01
CA TRP A 12 9.37 -14.62 -6.42
C TRP A 12 8.52 -15.80 -6.89
N VAL A 13 7.23 -15.56 -7.17
CA VAL A 13 6.38 -16.50 -7.89
C VAL A 13 6.60 -16.28 -9.39
N SER A 14 7.29 -17.23 -10.03
CA SER A 14 7.43 -17.26 -11.48
C SER A 14 6.14 -17.80 -12.11
N GLY A 15 5.51 -16.98 -12.97
CA GLY A 15 4.81 -17.45 -14.17
C GLY A 15 3.35 -17.86 -14.02
N GLY A 16 2.45 -16.92 -14.33
CA GLY A 16 1.12 -17.19 -14.88
C GLY A 16 0.91 -16.23 -16.05
N ALA A 17 0.70 -16.78 -17.25
CA ALA A 17 0.69 -16.05 -18.52
C ALA A 17 -0.35 -14.92 -18.56
N LEU A 18 0.12 -13.67 -18.62
CA LEU A 18 -0.67 -12.57 -19.16
C LEU A 18 -0.41 -12.54 -20.67
N GLU A 19 -1.39 -13.02 -21.45
CA GLU A 19 -1.38 -12.81 -22.89
C GLU A 19 -1.34 -11.31 -23.18
N ARG A 20 -0.31 -10.89 -23.91
CA ARG A 20 -0.10 -9.52 -24.38
C ARG A 20 -1.24 -9.13 -25.32
N PRO A 21 -2.01 -8.06 -25.05
CA PRO A 21 -2.73 -7.36 -26.10
C PRO A 21 -1.69 -6.73 -27.03
N ALA A 22 -1.91 -6.84 -28.34
CA ALA A 22 -1.07 -6.27 -29.38
C ALA A 22 -1.15 -4.72 -29.34
N GLY A 23 -0.33 -4.12 -28.50
CA GLY A 23 -0.12 -2.67 -28.41
C GLY A 23 1.17 -2.45 -27.65
N GLY A 24 2.26 -2.18 -28.37
CA GLY A 24 3.57 -1.94 -27.77
C GLY A 24 3.52 -0.74 -26.84
N ALA A 25 3.52 -0.99 -25.54
CA ALA A 25 3.80 0.06 -24.56
C ALA A 25 5.22 0.60 -24.84
N PRO A 26 5.42 1.93 -24.79
CA PRO A 26 6.75 2.51 -24.97
C PRO A 26 7.71 1.95 -23.91
N ASP A 27 8.93 1.61 -24.32
CA ASP A 27 10.02 1.02 -23.52
C ASP A 27 10.31 1.76 -22.18
N GLY A 28 9.78 2.97 -21.99
CA GLY A 28 9.92 3.77 -20.77
C GLY A 28 9.04 3.35 -19.58
N THR A 29 7.95 2.60 -19.79
CA THR A 29 7.01 2.24 -18.70
C THR A 29 7.63 1.24 -17.72
N HIS A 30 8.41 0.28 -18.21
CA HIS A 30 9.11 -0.69 -17.36
C HIS A 30 10.16 -0.02 -16.47
N GLY A 31 10.88 0.98 -16.99
CA GLY A 31 11.82 1.77 -16.20
C GLY A 31 11.13 2.63 -15.14
N GLY A 32 9.97 3.20 -15.48
CA GLY A 32 9.17 4.00 -14.54
C GLY A 32 8.61 3.18 -13.37
N ILE A 33 8.06 1.99 -13.64
CA ILE A 33 7.51 1.10 -12.61
C ILE A 33 8.63 0.61 -11.67
N SER A 34 9.79 0.22 -12.21
CA SER A 34 10.96 -0.15 -11.38
C SER A 34 11.36 1.02 -10.48
N GLY A 35 11.41 2.23 -11.04
CA GLY A 35 11.70 3.45 -10.29
C GLY A 35 10.73 3.67 -9.13
N LEU A 36 9.42 3.55 -9.35
CA LEU A 36 8.41 3.66 -8.29
C LEU A 36 8.65 2.63 -7.17
N LEU A 37 8.76 1.34 -7.53
CA LEU A 37 8.94 0.26 -6.55
C LEU A 37 10.25 0.38 -5.77
N GLU A 38 11.33 0.80 -6.42
CA GLU A 38 12.61 1.09 -5.76
C GLU A 38 12.45 2.20 -4.70
N ARG A 39 11.70 3.27 -5.00
CA ARG A 39 11.44 4.35 -4.05
C ARG A 39 10.55 3.89 -2.90
N MET A 40 9.53 3.09 -3.18
CA MET A 40 8.71 2.46 -2.13
C MET A 40 9.57 1.60 -1.21
N PHE A 41 10.45 0.77 -1.77
CA PHE A 41 11.37 -0.06 -0.99
C PHE A 41 12.32 0.77 -0.13
N HIS A 42 12.92 1.82 -0.71
CA HIS A 42 13.81 2.72 0.01
C HIS A 42 13.11 3.44 1.17
N ALA A 43 11.92 4.00 0.92
CA ALA A 43 11.13 4.69 1.94
C ALA A 43 10.76 3.72 3.07
N ARG A 44 10.28 2.52 2.75
CA ARG A 44 9.95 1.50 3.75
C ARG A 44 11.16 1.16 4.62
N ARG A 45 12.29 0.81 3.99
CA ARG A 45 13.50 0.43 4.72
C ARG A 45 13.99 1.53 5.66
N GLN A 46 13.87 2.79 5.26
CA GLN A 46 14.38 3.93 6.00
C GLN A 46 13.42 4.42 7.10
N TYR A 47 12.11 4.42 6.83
CA TYR A 47 11.13 5.09 7.69
C TYR A 47 10.18 4.12 8.38
N THR A 48 9.92 2.95 7.82
CA THR A 48 9.07 1.92 8.44
C THR A 48 9.91 0.92 9.24
N GLY A 49 11.08 0.53 8.71
CA GLY A 49 11.96 -0.45 9.34
C GLY A 49 11.34 -1.84 9.40
N CYS A 50 11.67 -2.61 10.45
CA CYS A 50 11.19 -3.99 10.62
C CYS A 50 9.81 -4.08 11.32
N SER A 51 9.27 -2.96 11.83
CA SER A 51 8.02 -2.93 12.59
C SER A 51 7.14 -1.82 12.02
N PRO A 52 6.15 -2.15 11.16
CA PRO A 52 5.31 -1.14 10.51
C PRO A 52 4.24 -0.55 11.44
N MET A 53 4.00 -1.17 12.60
CA MET A 53 2.96 -0.74 13.53
C MET A 53 3.18 0.71 14.00
N GLY A 54 2.17 1.55 13.76
CA GLY A 54 2.19 2.97 14.11
C GLY A 54 3.01 3.86 13.17
N MET A 55 3.57 3.29 12.09
CA MET A 55 4.46 4.01 11.18
C MET A 55 3.76 4.53 9.92
N SER A 56 2.47 4.23 9.71
CA SER A 56 1.75 4.55 8.46
C SER A 56 1.78 6.03 8.10
N ALA A 57 1.42 6.92 9.03
CA ALA A 57 1.40 8.36 8.77
C ALA A 57 2.78 8.89 8.35
N ILE A 58 3.82 8.59 9.14
CA ILE A 58 5.18 9.08 8.87
C ILE A 58 5.77 8.45 7.61
N SER A 59 5.60 7.14 7.43
CA SER A 59 6.14 6.40 6.28
C SER A 59 5.51 6.88 4.99
N THR A 60 4.19 7.06 4.97
CA THR A 60 3.45 7.56 3.80
C THR A 60 3.83 9.00 3.46
N MET A 61 3.95 9.89 4.46
CA MET A 61 4.47 11.24 4.23
C MET A 61 5.87 11.22 3.62
N LYS A 62 6.77 10.38 4.14
CA LYS A 62 8.15 10.29 3.63
C LYS A 62 8.25 9.65 2.26
N LEU A 63 7.36 8.71 1.95
CA LEU A 63 7.20 8.19 0.60
C LEU A 63 6.75 9.30 -0.35
N SER A 64 5.75 10.11 0.04
CA SER A 64 5.29 11.27 -0.73
C SER A 64 6.44 12.23 -1.03
N ASP A 65 7.19 12.64 0.00
CA ASP A 65 8.36 13.53 -0.14
C ASP A 65 9.37 12.96 -1.16
N THR A 66 9.62 11.66 -1.08
CA THR A 66 10.59 10.97 -1.93
C THR A 66 10.12 10.91 -3.39
N LEU A 67 8.83 10.62 -3.61
CA LEU A 67 8.26 10.52 -4.94
C LEU A 67 8.16 11.88 -5.62
N ILE A 68 7.73 12.93 -4.89
CA ILE A 68 7.67 14.30 -5.42
C ILE A 68 9.05 14.78 -5.86
N MET A 69 10.05 14.67 -4.97
CA MET A 69 11.43 15.07 -5.29
C MET A 69 11.98 14.31 -6.51
N TYR A 70 11.65 13.01 -6.62
CA TYR A 70 12.12 12.19 -7.74
C TYR A 70 11.37 12.47 -9.04
N ASP A 71 10.07 12.77 -8.96
CA ASP A 71 9.26 13.12 -10.13
C ASP A 71 9.68 14.47 -10.73
N GLU A 72 10.00 15.46 -9.90
CA GLU A 72 10.56 16.74 -10.36
C GLU A 72 11.86 16.56 -11.16
N MET A 73 12.69 15.59 -10.78
CA MET A 73 13.97 15.32 -11.44
C MET A 73 13.84 14.44 -12.69
N PHE A 74 12.92 13.47 -12.68
CA PHE A 74 12.90 12.38 -13.67
C PHE A 74 11.56 12.17 -14.38
N GLY A 75 10.48 12.81 -13.94
CA GLY A 75 9.11 12.65 -14.46
C GLY A 75 8.62 11.21 -14.41
N THR A 76 8.92 10.49 -13.33
CA THR A 76 8.67 9.05 -13.19
C THR A 76 7.18 8.72 -13.10
N LEU A 77 6.42 9.47 -12.30
CA LEU A 77 4.98 9.28 -12.10
C LEU A 77 4.20 9.64 -13.37
N GLN A 78 4.58 10.73 -14.04
CA GLN A 78 4.05 11.11 -15.35
C GLN A 78 4.28 10.01 -16.41
N LYS A 79 5.48 9.40 -16.45
CA LYS A 79 5.82 8.33 -17.41
C LYS A 79 5.02 7.05 -17.21
N ILE A 80 4.64 6.73 -15.98
CA ILE A 80 3.81 5.56 -15.67
C ILE A 80 2.31 5.86 -15.69
N GLY A 81 1.93 7.13 -15.90
CA GLY A 81 0.53 7.55 -16.00
C GLY A 81 -0.19 7.70 -14.67
N CYS A 82 0.51 7.72 -13.54
CA CYS A 82 -0.11 7.88 -12.22
C CYS A 82 -0.56 9.32 -11.93
N GLY A 83 0.06 10.31 -12.59
CA GLY A 83 -0.13 11.72 -12.26
C GLY A 83 0.51 12.11 -10.94
N ASP A 84 -0.03 13.12 -10.26
CA ASP A 84 0.46 13.56 -8.96
C ASP A 84 0.04 12.56 -7.86
N CYS A 85 0.67 12.67 -6.69
CA CYS A 85 0.34 11.85 -5.53
C CYS A 85 0.06 12.70 -4.30
N GLN A 86 -0.86 12.24 -3.45
CA GLN A 86 -1.18 12.87 -2.17
C GLN A 86 -1.26 11.87 -1.03
N VAL A 87 -0.88 12.32 0.16
CA VAL A 87 -1.07 11.58 1.40
C VAL A 87 -2.55 11.62 1.76
N THR A 88 -3.15 10.43 1.90
CA THR A 88 -4.54 10.28 2.35
C THR A 88 -4.54 9.72 3.76
N HIS A 89 -5.22 10.43 4.68
CA HIS A 89 -5.52 9.95 6.02
C HIS A 89 -6.93 9.37 6.02
N GLY A 90 -7.03 8.04 5.97
CA GLY A 90 -8.28 7.34 5.80
C GLY A 90 -8.41 6.14 6.74
N ALA A 91 -9.04 5.09 6.24
CA ALA A 91 -9.18 3.83 6.96
C ALA A 91 -8.79 2.63 6.10
N PHE A 92 -8.35 1.57 6.77
CA PHE A 92 -8.02 0.28 6.18
C PHE A 92 -8.89 -0.83 6.77
N LEU A 93 -9.38 -1.73 5.91
CA LEU A 93 -10.13 -2.91 6.31
C LEU A 93 -9.15 -3.99 6.78
N VAL A 94 -9.01 -4.11 8.09
CA VAL A 94 -8.10 -5.05 8.78
C VAL A 94 -8.51 -6.48 8.50
N SER A 95 -9.80 -6.79 8.67
CA SER A 95 -10.35 -8.12 8.41
C SER A 95 -11.62 -8.06 7.59
N GLN A 96 -11.62 -8.78 6.46
CA GLN A 96 -12.83 -9.04 5.66
C GLN A 96 -13.70 -10.16 6.26
N GLN A 97 -13.17 -10.94 7.20
CA GLN A 97 -13.87 -12.10 7.75
C GLN A 97 -14.59 -11.72 9.05
N PRO A 98 -15.94 -11.81 9.09
CA PRO A 98 -16.68 -11.52 10.29
C PRO A 98 -16.47 -12.59 11.36
N ARG A 99 -16.24 -12.16 12.60
CA ARG A 99 -16.17 -13.05 13.76
C ARG A 99 -17.55 -13.24 14.38
N ARG A 100 -17.79 -14.42 14.99
CA ARG A 100 -19.11 -14.79 15.57
C ARG A 100 -19.60 -13.83 16.64
N TRP A 101 -18.68 -13.20 17.36
CA TRP A 101 -18.97 -12.29 18.46
C TRP A 101 -19.02 -10.82 18.04
N TRP A 102 -18.76 -10.51 16.75
CA TRP A 102 -18.90 -9.16 16.22
C TRP A 102 -20.37 -8.72 16.26
N PRO A 103 -20.64 -7.44 16.58
CA PRO A 103 -21.96 -6.86 16.42
C PRO A 103 -22.46 -7.01 14.97
N PRO A 104 -23.79 -7.08 14.76
CA PRO A 104 -24.35 -7.08 13.41
C PRO A 104 -23.88 -5.86 12.61
N GLY A 105 -23.35 -6.11 11.41
CA GLY A 105 -22.87 -5.06 10.50
C GLY A 105 -21.51 -4.47 10.85
N TYR A 106 -20.79 -5.03 11.83
CA TYR A 106 -19.43 -4.60 12.15
C TYR A 106 -18.44 -5.03 11.04
N GLU A 107 -17.60 -4.08 10.63
CA GLU A 107 -16.43 -4.30 9.79
C GLU A 107 -15.20 -3.80 10.55
N ASP A 108 -14.10 -4.53 10.47
CA ASP A 108 -12.90 -4.23 11.26
C ASP A 108 -12.02 -3.19 10.55
N TRP A 109 -12.40 -1.93 10.65
CA TRP A 109 -11.63 -0.82 10.07
C TRP A 109 -10.65 -0.24 11.10
N ALA A 110 -9.48 0.20 10.63
CA ALA A 110 -8.50 0.91 11.44
C ALA A 110 -8.04 2.19 10.74
N HIS A 111 -7.67 3.21 11.51
CA HIS A 111 -7.07 4.42 10.97
C HIS A 111 -5.77 4.08 10.25
N HIS A 112 -5.61 4.62 9.04
CA HIS A 112 -4.45 4.32 8.22
C HIS A 112 -4.11 5.46 7.28
N SER A 113 -2.84 5.54 6.87
CA SER A 113 -2.38 6.56 5.92
C SER A 113 -1.68 5.90 4.75
N PHE A 114 -2.07 6.28 3.54
CA PHE A 114 -1.59 5.69 2.28
C PHE A 114 -1.47 6.78 1.20
N LEU A 115 -0.77 6.47 0.11
CA LEU A 115 -0.69 7.37 -1.04
C LEU A 115 -1.82 7.09 -2.03
N LEU A 116 -2.49 8.14 -2.46
CA LEU A 116 -3.47 8.13 -3.55
C LEU A 116 -2.88 8.91 -4.73
N PHE A 117 -2.88 8.30 -5.91
CA PHE A 117 -2.47 8.93 -7.16
C PHE A 117 -3.68 9.50 -7.91
N ASP A 118 -3.45 10.42 -8.85
CA ASP A 118 -4.51 11.01 -9.69
C ASP A 118 -5.23 9.96 -10.56
N ASP A 119 -4.54 8.89 -10.96
CA ASP A 119 -5.13 7.76 -11.67
C ASP A 119 -6.06 6.89 -10.80
N GLY A 120 -6.17 7.21 -9.50
CA GLY A 120 -6.97 6.49 -8.52
C GLY A 120 -6.27 5.27 -7.93
N SER A 121 -5.06 4.93 -8.36
CA SER A 121 -4.27 3.86 -7.77
C SER A 121 -3.79 4.24 -6.37
N ILE A 122 -3.61 3.23 -5.53
CA ILE A 122 -3.12 3.39 -4.16
C ILE A 122 -1.74 2.74 -4.05
N ALA A 123 -0.80 3.44 -3.41
CA ALA A 123 0.45 2.87 -2.94
C ALA A 123 0.49 2.83 -1.42
N ASP A 124 0.90 1.68 -0.88
CA ASP A 124 1.05 1.48 0.55
C ASP A 124 2.31 0.69 0.86
N ILE A 125 3.03 1.14 1.87
CA ILE A 125 4.26 0.52 2.35
C ILE A 125 4.16 0.08 3.82
N THR A 126 2.94 0.04 4.36
CA THR A 126 2.64 -0.28 5.76
C THR A 126 1.36 -1.11 5.94
N ALA A 127 0.70 -1.53 4.86
CA ALA A 127 -0.52 -2.35 4.92
C ALA A 127 -0.32 -3.68 5.67
N ASP A 128 0.89 -4.25 5.56
CA ASP A 128 1.29 -5.49 6.23
C ASP A 128 1.31 -5.37 7.76
N GLN A 129 1.16 -4.18 8.35
CA GLN A 129 0.96 -4.07 9.80
C GLN A 129 -0.35 -4.72 10.29
N PHE A 130 -1.31 -4.93 9.38
CA PHE A 130 -2.63 -5.47 9.71
C PHE A 130 -2.77 -6.97 9.42
N ASP A 131 -1.98 -7.50 8.49
CA ASP A 131 -2.01 -8.89 8.06
C ASP A 131 -0.69 -9.25 7.34
N ASP A 132 0.05 -10.21 7.91
CA ASP A 132 1.34 -10.67 7.38
C ASP A 132 1.24 -11.30 5.98
N ALA A 133 0.03 -11.66 5.53
CA ALA A 133 -0.18 -12.14 4.16
C ALA A 133 -0.17 -11.02 3.11
N LEU A 134 -0.24 -9.75 3.54
CA LEU A 134 -0.23 -8.61 2.63
C LEU A 134 1.19 -8.27 2.14
N PRO A 135 1.31 -7.67 0.94
CA PRO A 135 2.60 -7.23 0.43
C PRO A 135 3.19 -6.12 1.29
N GLN A 136 4.50 -6.18 1.54
CA GLN A 136 5.24 -5.08 2.18
C GLN A 136 5.28 -3.80 1.33
N LEU A 137 5.22 -3.96 0.01
CA LEU A 137 5.09 -2.88 -0.97
C LEU A 137 3.87 -3.22 -1.82
N TRP A 138 2.82 -2.42 -1.71
CA TRP A 138 1.56 -2.70 -2.39
C TRP A 138 1.23 -1.57 -3.35
N TRP A 139 1.40 -1.83 -4.65
CA TRP A 139 0.97 -0.94 -5.72
C TRP A 139 0.72 -1.74 -7.03
N PRO A 140 -0.40 -1.49 -7.74
CA PRO A 140 -1.59 -0.82 -7.20
C PRO A 140 -2.20 -1.67 -6.07
N ALA A 141 -2.57 -1.03 -4.96
CA ALA A 141 -3.25 -1.71 -3.87
C ALA A 141 -4.71 -2.04 -4.20
N ASP A 142 -5.27 -3.04 -3.52
CA ASP A 142 -6.70 -3.38 -3.64
C ASP A 142 -7.55 -2.27 -3.00
N ALA A 143 -8.20 -1.46 -3.82
CA ALA A 143 -8.97 -0.30 -3.38
C ALA A 143 -10.12 -0.64 -2.43
N ASP A 144 -10.68 -1.85 -2.51
CA ASP A 144 -11.79 -2.28 -1.64
C ASP A 144 -11.35 -2.42 -0.16
N ARG A 145 -10.04 -2.46 0.10
CA ARG A 145 -9.45 -2.47 1.44
C ARG A 145 -9.34 -1.07 2.05
N TYR A 146 -9.60 -0.01 1.31
CA TYR A 146 -9.34 1.36 1.72
C TYR A 146 -10.61 2.20 1.72
N ALA A 147 -10.69 3.12 2.69
CA ALA A 147 -11.62 4.23 2.66
C ALA A 147 -10.82 5.53 2.65
N LEU A 148 -11.25 6.50 1.83
CA LEU A 148 -10.56 7.78 1.64
C LEU A 148 -10.75 8.75 2.82
N ASN A 149 -11.49 8.35 3.85
CA ASN A 149 -11.66 9.08 5.11
C ASN A 149 -11.67 8.09 6.28
N ASP A 150 -11.62 8.64 7.48
CA ASP A 150 -11.54 7.95 8.76
C ASP A 150 -12.91 7.49 9.30
N ALA A 151 -14.02 7.92 8.72
CA ALA A 151 -15.37 7.66 9.23
C ALA A 151 -15.66 6.17 9.48
N LYS A 152 -15.12 5.27 8.65
CA LYS A 152 -15.25 3.82 8.86
C LYS A 152 -14.46 3.33 10.08
N ALA A 153 -13.25 3.85 10.30
CA ALA A 153 -12.45 3.54 11.48
C ALA A 153 -13.10 4.08 12.75
N ASP A 154 -13.59 5.33 12.75
CA ASP A 154 -14.30 5.93 13.88
C ASP A 154 -15.53 5.11 14.29
N MET A 155 -16.29 4.63 13.30
CA MET A 155 -17.45 3.78 13.54
C MET A 155 -17.04 2.43 14.12
N ALA A 156 -15.96 1.82 13.61
CA ALA A 156 -15.43 0.57 14.14
C ALA A 156 -14.98 0.76 15.61
N ASP A 157 -14.24 1.82 15.93
CA ASP A 157 -13.82 2.14 17.29
C ASP A 157 -15.00 2.33 18.25
N THR A 158 -16.01 3.10 17.83
CA THR A 158 -17.24 3.30 18.60
C THR A 158 -17.94 1.96 18.90
N LEU A 159 -17.93 1.02 17.96
CA LEU A 159 -18.52 -0.31 18.15
C LEU A 159 -17.65 -1.20 19.05
N ARG A 160 -16.31 -1.14 18.93
CA ARG A 160 -15.38 -1.88 19.80
C ARG A 160 -15.58 -1.50 21.26
N GLU A 161 -15.67 -0.20 21.55
CA GLU A 161 -15.89 0.33 22.90
C GLU A 161 -17.18 -0.21 23.53
N ARG A 162 -18.25 -0.37 22.75
CA ARG A 162 -19.55 -0.87 23.23
C ARG A 162 -19.53 -2.36 23.58
N VAL A 163 -18.67 -3.16 22.94
CA VAL A 163 -18.58 -4.62 23.16
C VAL A 163 -17.66 -4.97 24.34
N GLY A 164 -16.76 -4.07 24.71
CA GLY A 164 -15.75 -4.28 25.74
C GLY A 164 -14.46 -4.89 25.18
N VAL A 165 -13.32 -4.32 25.57
CA VAL A 165 -11.97 -4.63 25.05
C VAL A 165 -11.57 -6.10 25.27
N GLU A 166 -12.09 -6.74 26.31
CA GLU A 166 -11.73 -8.10 26.73
C GLU A 166 -12.00 -9.18 25.66
N ARG A 167 -12.93 -8.94 24.72
CA ARG A 167 -13.24 -9.88 23.63
C ARG A 167 -12.36 -9.72 22.39
N TRP A 168 -11.63 -8.62 22.26
CA TRP A 168 -10.81 -8.32 21.09
C TRP A 168 -9.40 -8.91 21.17
N THR A 169 -9.01 -9.44 22.32
CA THR A 169 -7.73 -10.11 22.56
C THR A 169 -7.79 -11.64 22.42
N GLU A 170 -8.96 -12.21 22.11
CA GLU A 170 -9.16 -13.64 21.77
C GLU A 170 -8.91 -13.94 20.29
#